data_AF-A0A1Y2SLE1-F1
#
_entry.id   AF-A0A1Y2SLE1-F1
#
_cell.length_a   1.000
_cell.length_b   1.000
_cell.length_c   1.000
_cell.angle_alpha   90.00
_cell.angle_beta   90.00
_cell.angle_gamma   90.00
#
_symmetry.space_group_name_H-M   'P 1'
#
loop_
_entity.id
_entity.type
_entity.pdbx_description
1 polymer ?
#
loop_
_entity_poly.entity_id
_entity_poly.type
_entity_poly.pdbx_seq_one_letter_code
_entity_poly.pdbx_strand_id
1 'polypeptide(L)'
;MSSINKSNDNDGLYSDAVSKIRNHLVAYVPNHDPHINVLHEPLLEGAPKQILIRDFFWKYKKYYNPMKTVYFKYHILTSDSESANEPAVKAAMKKANVATLVTLATVGTDVKEALEKSYKSWESVANIKFTEVEHYHEADLVVGFYNKNIGKEDLNPFTKYPDKSIDHKSQTWVNINNPKFSDKQYLQVNKNIRKAFTHEIGHQLCLSHPGTYDADNKNRPSYEKSATHFEDTLAYTVMSYFNESYTGQDFKGLFPSGPMLNDIAAIRELFGPNVVSNSGSENSSVRYGFNSNTHRDYQTARNKDDELLFCACDPVVSDENSVTNIFDFSGFTQDQVINLNEKHFSDVGGLKGNVSIARGCTIHVAMGGKGNDIIIGNDNNNCWLEGTAGDNIFYSGLGNKEMTGGLGKNTYVYLCANQSSEYNYDIIQDFKPGIDKIDLSAFVFGGTGKLNFDVNSFSGKPGEVLFEYDNAWNITTVYITVEKEKFNSRFMIVFMGEPKLSQSDFIV
;
A
#
# COMPACT_ATOMS: atom_id res chain seq x y z
N MET A 1 -16.12 6.92 -3.32
CA MET A 1 -16.13 7.92 -4.42
C MET A 1 -17.11 9.03 -4.03
N SER A 2 -16.66 9.99 -3.23
CA SER A 2 -17.37 11.25 -3.10
C SER A 2 -16.95 12.12 -4.29
N SER A 3 -17.93 12.79 -4.88
CA SER A 3 -17.77 13.66 -6.04
C SER A 3 -16.93 14.89 -5.66
N ILE A 4 -15.63 14.85 -5.93
CA ILE A 4 -14.85 16.08 -6.08
C ILE A 4 -15.25 16.66 -7.43
N ASN A 5 -16.29 17.50 -7.42
CA ASN A 5 -16.64 18.32 -8.58
C ASN A 5 -15.39 19.12 -8.97
N LYS A 6 -15.03 19.08 -10.26
CA LYS A 6 -14.20 20.09 -10.91
C LYS A 6 -14.91 21.43 -10.80
N SER A 7 -14.75 22.12 -9.68
CA SER A 7 -15.07 23.54 -9.56
C SER A 7 -13.79 24.31 -9.86
N ASN A 8 -13.84 25.10 -10.94
CA ASN A 8 -12.81 26.05 -11.37
C ASN A 8 -11.90 26.54 -10.24
N ASP A 9 -10.60 26.34 -10.45
CA ASP A 9 -9.52 26.79 -9.57
C ASP A 9 -9.60 28.30 -9.33
N ASN A 10 -10.03 28.65 -8.11
CA ASN A 10 -9.75 29.94 -7.50
C ASN A 10 -8.49 29.77 -6.62
N ASP A 11 -7.35 29.51 -7.25
CA ASP A 11 -6.05 29.29 -6.57
C ASP A 11 -5.57 30.50 -5.73
N GLY A 12 -6.25 31.65 -5.81
CA GLY A 12 -5.96 32.83 -5.00
C GLY A 12 -6.75 32.96 -3.69
N LEU A 13 -7.66 32.03 -3.36
CA LEU A 13 -8.52 32.13 -2.17
C LEU A 13 -8.14 31.18 -1.02
N TYR A 14 -7.47 30.06 -1.30
CA TYR A 14 -7.14 29.06 -0.29
C TYR A 14 -5.76 29.28 0.32
N SER A 15 -5.57 28.84 1.57
CA SER A 15 -4.25 28.79 2.17
C SER A 15 -3.32 27.82 1.42
N ASP A 16 -2.01 27.95 1.65
CA ASP A 16 -1.00 27.00 1.15
C ASP A 16 -1.28 25.57 1.66
N ALA A 17 -1.71 25.42 2.91
CA ALA A 17 -2.01 24.11 3.50
C ALA A 17 -3.23 23.45 2.83
N VAL A 18 -4.31 24.20 2.59
CA VAL A 18 -5.47 23.69 1.84
C VAL A 18 -5.08 23.29 0.42
N SER A 19 -4.30 24.11 -0.28
CA SER A 19 -3.83 23.80 -1.63
C SER A 19 -3.00 22.52 -1.67
N LYS A 20 -2.07 22.35 -0.72
CA LYS A 20 -1.28 21.10 -0.57
C LYS A 20 -2.18 19.88 -0.33
N ILE A 21 -3.12 19.96 0.60
CA ILE A 21 -4.06 18.86 0.88
C ILE A 21 -4.87 18.50 -0.36
N ARG A 22 -5.43 19.48 -1.07
CA ARG A 22 -6.21 19.24 -2.29
C ARG A 22 -5.41 18.55 -3.38
N ASN A 23 -4.14 18.96 -3.58
CA ASN A 23 -3.24 18.33 -4.53
C ASN A 23 -2.95 16.87 -4.14
N HIS A 24 -2.67 16.60 -2.86
CA HIS A 24 -2.35 15.25 -2.39
C HIS A 24 -3.55 14.31 -2.24
N LEU A 25 -4.77 14.84 -2.11
CA LEU A 25 -6.00 14.04 -2.16
C LEU A 25 -6.24 13.40 -3.53
N VAL A 26 -5.70 13.98 -4.60
CA VAL A 26 -5.83 13.46 -5.98
C VAL A 26 -4.51 12.94 -6.55
N ALA A 27 -3.42 12.96 -5.77
CA ALA A 27 -2.12 12.50 -6.23
C ALA A 27 -2.17 11.03 -6.66
N TYR A 28 -1.50 10.71 -7.79
CA TYR A 28 -1.48 9.40 -8.42
C TYR A 28 -2.86 8.88 -8.91
N VAL A 29 -3.90 9.72 -8.89
CA VAL A 29 -5.21 9.37 -9.45
C VAL A 29 -5.25 9.77 -10.93
N PRO A 30 -5.35 8.82 -11.88
CA PRO A 30 -5.31 9.12 -13.29
C PRO A 30 -6.43 10.11 -13.68
N ASN A 31 -6.09 11.06 -14.54
CA ASN A 31 -6.94 12.17 -15.01
C ASN A 31 -7.33 13.22 -13.95
N HIS A 32 -6.81 13.11 -12.72
CA HIS A 32 -7.06 14.06 -11.64
C HIS A 32 -5.77 14.68 -11.09
N ASP A 33 -4.68 13.92 -11.03
CA ASP A 33 -3.35 14.46 -10.74
C ASP A 33 -2.79 15.17 -11.99
N PRO A 34 -2.54 16.49 -11.95
CA PRO A 34 -1.98 17.23 -13.09
C PRO A 34 -0.50 16.90 -13.36
N HIS A 35 0.19 16.22 -12.43
CA HIS A 35 1.61 15.90 -12.54
C HIS A 35 1.90 14.53 -13.17
N ILE A 36 0.88 13.72 -13.42
CA ILE A 36 1.04 12.41 -14.09
C ILE A 36 0.58 12.47 -15.54
N ASN A 37 1.33 11.79 -16.42
CA ASN A 37 0.96 11.66 -17.82
C ASN A 37 0.18 10.36 -18.04
N VAL A 38 -1.11 10.47 -18.37
CA VAL A 38 -1.98 9.31 -18.62
C VAL A 38 -1.90 8.92 -20.09
N LEU A 39 -0.98 8.00 -20.42
CA LEU A 39 -0.79 7.53 -21.80
C LEU A 39 -1.83 6.49 -22.25
N HIS A 40 -2.28 5.66 -21.32
CA HIS A 40 -3.26 4.60 -21.55
C HIS A 40 -4.51 4.82 -20.70
N GLU A 41 -5.64 4.28 -21.15
CA GLU A 41 -6.89 4.37 -20.39
C GLU A 41 -6.75 3.68 -19.02
N PRO A 42 -7.15 4.34 -17.92
CA PRO A 42 -7.14 3.72 -16.60
C PRO A 42 -8.30 2.75 -16.43
N LEU A 43 -8.02 1.54 -15.93
CA LEU A 43 -9.06 0.54 -15.67
C LEU A 43 -9.56 0.57 -14.23
N LEU A 44 -8.84 1.20 -13.29
CA LEU A 44 -9.21 1.35 -11.89
C LEU A 44 -9.58 -0.01 -11.23
N GLU A 45 -10.86 -0.23 -10.95
CA GLU A 45 -11.37 -1.48 -10.36
C GLU A 45 -11.34 -2.67 -11.35
N GLY A 46 -11.20 -2.40 -12.65
CA GLY A 46 -11.04 -3.40 -13.70
C GLY A 46 -9.60 -3.90 -13.88
N ALA A 47 -8.59 -3.17 -13.41
CA ALA A 47 -7.19 -3.51 -13.62
C ALA A 47 -6.78 -4.89 -13.07
N PRO A 48 -7.21 -5.31 -11.85
CA PRO A 48 -6.89 -6.64 -11.33
C PRO A 48 -7.36 -7.79 -12.23
N LYS A 49 -8.47 -7.61 -12.97
CA LYS A 49 -8.99 -8.63 -13.87
C LYS A 49 -8.07 -8.89 -15.06
N GLN A 50 -7.25 -7.92 -15.47
CA GLN A 50 -6.28 -8.10 -16.55
C GLN A 50 -5.13 -9.05 -16.15
N ILE A 51 -4.93 -9.28 -14.85
CA ILE A 51 -3.94 -10.24 -14.32
C ILE A 51 -4.53 -11.67 -14.27
N LEU A 52 -5.86 -11.82 -14.36
CA LEU A 52 -6.59 -13.09 -14.26
C LEU A 52 -7.06 -13.65 -15.62
N ILE A 53 -6.47 -13.19 -16.73
CA ILE A 53 -6.94 -13.48 -18.10
C ILE A 53 -6.51 -14.85 -18.67
N ARG A 54 -5.64 -15.59 -17.99
CA ARG A 54 -5.17 -16.89 -18.49
C ARG A 54 -6.18 -18.01 -18.21
N ASP A 55 -6.23 -18.99 -19.12
CA ASP A 55 -7.06 -20.21 -19.00
C ASP A 55 -6.56 -21.24 -17.97
N PHE A 56 -5.45 -20.96 -17.28
CA PHE A 56 -4.90 -21.83 -16.25
C PHE A 56 -5.45 -21.47 -14.88
N PHE A 57 -6.09 -22.44 -14.22
CA PHE A 57 -6.52 -22.34 -12.83
C PHE A 57 -6.26 -23.66 -12.12
N TRP A 58 -5.87 -23.61 -10.84
CA TRP A 58 -5.81 -24.78 -9.97
C TRP A 58 -7.22 -25.33 -9.69
N LYS A 59 -7.82 -26.02 -10.68
CA LYS A 59 -9.23 -26.48 -10.65
C LYS A 59 -9.60 -27.26 -9.38
N TYR A 60 -8.65 -28.03 -8.83
CA TYR A 60 -8.85 -28.82 -7.61
C TYR A 60 -8.54 -28.08 -6.30
N LYS A 61 -7.98 -26.88 -6.39
CA LYS A 61 -7.66 -26.01 -5.25
C LYS A 61 -8.46 -24.69 -5.26
N LYS A 62 -9.30 -24.46 -6.28
CA LYS A 62 -10.33 -23.41 -6.27
C LYS A 62 -11.45 -23.82 -5.32
N TYR A 63 -11.30 -23.52 -4.04
CA TYR A 63 -12.40 -23.68 -3.10
C TYR A 63 -13.27 -22.42 -3.15
N TYR A 64 -14.57 -22.61 -3.39
CA TYR A 64 -15.58 -21.54 -3.33
C TYR A 64 -15.79 -20.97 -1.91
N ASN A 65 -15.09 -21.51 -0.90
CA ASN A 65 -15.11 -20.98 0.45
C ASN A 65 -13.85 -20.13 0.69
N PRO A 66 -13.95 -18.78 0.68
CA PRO A 66 -12.80 -17.90 0.90
C PRO A 66 -12.19 -18.03 2.31
N MET A 67 -12.90 -18.66 3.25
CA MET A 67 -12.41 -18.91 4.61
C MET A 67 -11.54 -20.18 4.71
N LYS A 68 -11.51 -21.04 3.68
CA LYS A 68 -10.70 -22.27 3.73
C LYS A 68 -9.30 -22.04 3.16
N THR A 69 -8.30 -22.24 4.00
CA THR A 69 -6.89 -22.18 3.58
C THR A 69 -6.56 -23.21 2.50
N VAL A 70 -5.89 -22.74 1.45
CA VAL A 70 -5.38 -23.55 0.35
C VAL A 70 -3.91 -23.89 0.59
N TYR A 71 -3.56 -25.17 0.57
CA TYR A 71 -2.19 -25.62 0.79
C TYR A 71 -1.51 -25.93 -0.55
N PHE A 72 -0.31 -25.40 -0.75
CA PHE A 72 0.58 -25.69 -1.86
C PHE A 72 1.85 -26.34 -1.32
N LYS A 73 2.17 -27.53 -1.84
CA LYS A 73 3.47 -28.16 -1.61
C LYS A 73 4.45 -27.66 -2.65
N TYR A 74 5.64 -27.24 -2.26
CA TYR A 74 6.67 -26.84 -3.22
C TYR A 74 7.95 -27.65 -3.04
N HIS A 75 8.69 -27.89 -4.11
CA HIS A 75 9.97 -28.59 -4.07
C HIS A 75 11.06 -27.74 -4.72
N ILE A 76 12.16 -27.54 -4.00
CA ILE A 76 13.39 -26.92 -4.53
C ILE A 76 14.23 -28.01 -5.19
N LEU A 77 14.28 -27.97 -6.52
CA LEU A 77 14.96 -28.96 -7.34
C LEU A 77 16.38 -28.47 -7.68
N THR A 78 17.38 -29.19 -7.16
CA THR A 78 18.82 -28.90 -7.29
C THR A 78 19.58 -30.15 -7.73
N SER A 79 20.89 -30.05 -7.97
CA SER A 79 21.73 -31.23 -8.23
C SER A 79 21.73 -32.25 -7.10
N ASP A 80 21.49 -31.79 -5.87
CA ASP A 80 21.61 -32.59 -4.65
C ASP A 80 20.28 -33.25 -4.27
N SER A 81 19.20 -32.89 -4.95
CA SER A 81 17.87 -33.48 -4.74
C SER A 81 17.88 -34.95 -5.19
N GLU A 82 17.34 -35.87 -4.38
CA GLU A 82 17.20 -37.29 -4.77
C GLU A 82 16.44 -37.45 -6.09
N SER A 83 15.43 -36.59 -6.30
CA SER A 83 14.62 -36.56 -7.51
C SER A 83 15.35 -36.06 -8.77
N ALA A 84 16.58 -35.56 -8.68
CA ALA A 84 17.32 -34.93 -9.79
C ALA A 84 17.41 -35.82 -11.04
N ASN A 85 17.48 -37.15 -10.85
CA ASN A 85 17.64 -38.12 -11.93
C ASN A 85 16.33 -38.80 -12.38
N GLU A 86 15.21 -38.49 -11.75
CA GLU A 86 13.91 -39.11 -12.05
C GLU A 86 13.50 -38.84 -13.51
N PRO A 87 12.88 -39.83 -14.20
CA PRO A 87 12.39 -39.63 -15.57
C PRO A 87 11.43 -38.45 -15.72
N ALA A 88 10.61 -38.19 -14.70
CA ALA A 88 9.67 -37.07 -14.69
C ALA A 88 10.39 -35.71 -14.67
N VAL A 89 11.44 -35.56 -13.85
CA VAL A 89 12.28 -34.35 -13.81
C VAL A 89 12.97 -34.13 -15.16
N LYS A 90 13.54 -35.18 -15.76
CA LYS A 90 14.18 -35.08 -17.08
C LYS A 90 13.19 -34.68 -18.17
N ALA A 91 11.96 -35.19 -18.12
CA ALA A 91 10.89 -34.81 -19.04
C ALA A 91 10.46 -33.34 -18.85
N ALA A 92 10.34 -32.88 -17.60
CA ALA A 92 10.05 -31.50 -17.25
C ALA A 92 11.14 -30.53 -17.76
N MET A 93 12.41 -30.82 -17.50
CA MET A 93 13.55 -30.04 -17.99
C MET A 93 13.59 -29.97 -19.53
N LYS A 94 13.34 -31.09 -20.20
CA LYS A 94 13.26 -31.15 -21.67
C LYS A 94 12.13 -30.25 -22.19
N LYS A 95 10.94 -30.32 -21.57
CA LYS A 95 9.77 -29.53 -21.96
C LYS A 95 10.00 -28.03 -21.76
N ALA A 96 10.68 -27.64 -20.69
CA ALA A 96 11.03 -26.26 -20.40
C ALA A 96 12.21 -25.72 -21.23
N ASN A 97 12.80 -26.53 -22.12
CA ASN A 97 13.98 -26.19 -22.91
C ASN A 97 15.20 -25.76 -22.07
N VAL A 98 15.27 -26.17 -20.80
CA VAL A 98 16.44 -25.93 -19.91
C VAL A 98 17.56 -26.97 -20.10
N ALA A 99 17.44 -27.78 -21.16
CA ALA A 99 18.32 -28.86 -21.64
C ALA A 99 18.36 -30.17 -20.85
N THR A 100 18.75 -31.23 -21.55
CA THR A 100 18.81 -32.62 -21.08
C THR A 100 20.23 -33.11 -20.74
N LEU A 101 21.26 -32.29 -20.99
CA LEU A 101 22.69 -32.64 -20.87
C LEU A 101 23.47 -31.70 -19.92
N VAL A 102 22.77 -30.79 -19.23
CA VAL A 102 23.31 -29.93 -18.16
C VAL A 102 22.60 -30.31 -16.86
N THR A 103 23.37 -30.51 -15.81
CA THR A 103 22.89 -30.90 -14.48
C THR A 103 22.15 -29.74 -13.83
N LEU A 104 21.13 -30.05 -13.06
CA LEU A 104 20.62 -29.11 -12.05
C LEU A 104 21.80 -28.50 -11.28
N ALA A 105 21.63 -27.29 -10.75
CA ALA A 105 22.65 -26.60 -10.00
C ALA A 105 22.39 -26.69 -8.50
N THR A 106 23.45 -26.62 -7.69
CA THR A 106 23.34 -26.27 -6.28
C THR A 106 22.98 -24.79 -6.14
N VAL A 107 22.41 -24.43 -4.99
CA VAL A 107 22.10 -23.04 -4.64
C VAL A 107 22.57 -22.70 -3.23
N GLY A 108 23.00 -21.46 -3.04
CA GLY A 108 23.34 -20.92 -1.73
C GLY A 108 22.10 -20.75 -0.84
N THR A 109 22.33 -20.70 0.48
CA THR A 109 21.26 -20.48 1.47
C THR A 109 20.60 -19.12 1.30
N ASP A 110 21.34 -18.10 0.88
CA ASP A 110 20.84 -16.76 0.57
C ASP A 110 19.80 -16.74 -0.56
N VAL A 111 20.02 -17.53 -1.61
CA VAL A 111 19.04 -17.70 -2.70
C VAL A 111 17.77 -18.40 -2.20
N LYS A 112 17.92 -19.43 -1.37
CA LYS A 112 16.77 -20.14 -0.75
C LYS A 112 15.98 -19.22 0.18
N GLU A 113 16.66 -18.48 1.06
CA GLU A 113 16.03 -17.51 1.96
C GLU A 113 15.26 -16.42 1.19
N ALA A 114 15.83 -15.93 0.09
CA ALA A 114 15.14 -14.97 -0.78
C ALA A 114 13.88 -15.59 -1.40
N LEU A 115 13.93 -16.83 -1.89
CA LEU A 115 12.76 -17.53 -2.44
C LEU A 115 11.68 -17.76 -1.38
N GLU A 116 12.05 -18.28 -0.21
CA GLU A 116 11.13 -18.57 0.91
C GLU A 116 10.38 -17.33 1.37
N LYS A 117 11.11 -16.24 1.61
CA LYS A 117 10.50 -14.97 1.97
C LYS A 117 9.53 -14.50 0.87
N SER A 118 9.77 -14.79 -0.42
CA SER A 118 8.85 -14.41 -1.52
C SER A 118 7.57 -15.25 -1.47
N TYR A 119 7.64 -16.54 -1.16
CA TYR A 119 6.46 -17.35 -0.84
C TYR A 119 5.66 -16.76 0.33
N LYS A 120 6.35 -16.37 1.42
CA LYS A 120 5.72 -15.74 2.60
C LYS A 120 5.03 -14.41 2.31
N SER A 121 5.45 -13.68 1.28
CA SER A 121 4.79 -12.43 0.85
C SER A 121 3.40 -12.68 0.23
N TRP A 122 3.22 -13.80 -0.47
CA TRP A 122 1.91 -14.20 -1.01
C TRP A 122 1.00 -14.78 0.09
N GLU A 123 1.55 -15.57 1.02
CA GLU A 123 0.77 -16.05 2.19
C GLU A 123 0.22 -14.91 3.06
N SER A 124 0.91 -13.77 3.13
CA SER A 124 0.43 -12.66 3.99
C SER A 124 -0.87 -12.04 3.49
N VAL A 125 -1.14 -12.10 2.18
CA VAL A 125 -2.25 -11.36 1.57
C VAL A 125 -3.41 -12.26 1.12
N ALA A 126 -3.19 -13.56 0.99
CA ALA A 126 -4.19 -14.53 0.52
C ALA A 126 -4.30 -15.73 1.47
N ASN A 127 -5.45 -16.44 1.46
CA ASN A 127 -5.67 -17.64 2.28
C ASN A 127 -4.93 -18.88 1.74
N ILE A 128 -3.61 -18.77 1.59
CA ILE A 128 -2.75 -19.82 1.05
C ILE A 128 -1.59 -20.13 2.01
N LYS A 129 -1.09 -21.37 1.97
CA LYS A 129 0.09 -21.82 2.72
C LYS A 129 1.01 -22.64 1.84
N PHE A 130 2.30 -22.35 1.91
CA PHE A 130 3.35 -23.11 1.24
C PHE A 130 4.08 -24.02 2.22
N THR A 131 4.33 -25.25 1.81
CA THR A 131 5.12 -26.22 2.56
C THR A 131 6.13 -26.85 1.64
N GLU A 132 7.41 -26.78 2.01
CA GLU A 132 8.46 -27.45 1.25
C GLU A 132 8.31 -28.97 1.42
N VAL A 133 8.51 -29.72 0.34
CA VAL A 133 8.53 -31.19 0.33
C VAL A 133 9.82 -31.71 -0.28
N GLU A 134 10.25 -32.88 0.18
CA GLU A 134 11.53 -33.48 -0.19
C GLU A 134 11.53 -34.07 -1.62
N HIS A 135 10.38 -34.57 -2.09
CA HIS A 135 10.32 -35.30 -3.35
C HIS A 135 9.51 -34.57 -4.43
N TYR A 136 10.00 -34.62 -5.67
CA TYR A 136 9.38 -33.98 -6.83
C TYR A 136 7.91 -34.40 -7.04
N HIS A 137 7.60 -35.68 -6.86
CA HIS A 137 6.26 -36.21 -7.13
C HIS A 137 5.19 -35.69 -6.14
N GLU A 138 5.57 -35.30 -4.92
CA GLU A 138 4.66 -34.75 -3.91
C GLU A 138 4.29 -33.28 -4.13
N ALA A 139 5.11 -32.55 -4.89
CA ALA A 139 5.00 -31.11 -5.03
C ALA A 139 3.83 -30.68 -5.94
N ASP A 140 3.16 -29.59 -5.60
CA ASP A 140 2.32 -28.84 -6.53
C ASP A 140 3.18 -27.87 -7.37
N LEU A 141 4.16 -27.24 -6.71
CA LEU A 141 5.02 -26.20 -7.28
C LEU A 141 6.47 -26.67 -7.31
N VAL A 142 7.21 -26.38 -8.37
CA VAL A 142 8.63 -26.74 -8.47
C VAL A 142 9.45 -25.52 -8.81
N VAL A 143 10.56 -25.32 -8.11
CA VAL A 143 11.57 -24.33 -8.48
C VAL A 143 12.86 -25.06 -8.79
N GLY A 144 13.18 -25.15 -10.08
CA GLY A 144 14.37 -25.84 -10.58
C GLY A 144 15.51 -24.88 -10.88
N PHE A 145 16.68 -25.16 -10.31
CA PHE A 145 17.90 -24.38 -10.54
C PHE A 145 18.82 -25.09 -11.53
N TYR A 146 19.32 -24.36 -12.53
CA TYR A 146 20.18 -24.92 -13.58
C TYR A 146 21.29 -23.93 -13.97
N ASN A 147 22.35 -24.43 -14.62
CA ASN A 147 23.52 -23.65 -15.02
C ASN A 147 23.85 -23.77 -16.51
N LYS A 148 22.92 -23.36 -17.39
CA LYS A 148 23.13 -23.37 -18.85
C LYS A 148 23.13 -21.95 -19.42
N ASN A 149 24.21 -21.55 -20.08
CA ASN A 149 24.20 -20.36 -20.93
C ASN A 149 23.52 -20.73 -22.27
N ILE A 150 22.21 -20.50 -22.37
CA ILE A 150 21.50 -20.59 -23.65
C ILE A 150 21.88 -19.33 -24.44
N GLY A 151 22.39 -19.47 -25.66
CA GLY A 151 22.79 -18.34 -26.48
C GLY A 151 21.66 -17.31 -26.63
N LYS A 152 22.00 -16.07 -26.27
CA LYS A 152 21.28 -14.79 -26.40
C LYS A 152 19.89 -14.66 -25.75
N GLU A 153 19.91 -14.15 -24.52
CA GLU A 153 19.52 -12.75 -24.17
C GLU A 153 18.53 -12.55 -23.02
N ASP A 154 17.95 -13.60 -22.43
CA ASP A 154 17.32 -13.51 -21.10
C ASP A 154 17.75 -14.66 -20.16
N LEU A 155 18.32 -14.30 -19.01
CA LEU A 155 18.71 -15.22 -17.95
C LEU A 155 17.83 -15.04 -16.69
N ASN A 156 16.72 -14.30 -16.80
CA ASN A 156 15.77 -14.15 -15.72
C ASN A 156 15.02 -15.47 -15.47
N PRO A 157 14.52 -15.68 -14.25
CA PRO A 157 13.58 -16.74 -13.95
C PRO A 157 12.38 -16.73 -14.92
N PHE A 158 11.81 -17.90 -15.19
CA PHE A 158 10.56 -18.01 -15.93
C PHE A 158 9.74 -19.20 -15.42
N THR A 159 8.42 -19.11 -15.57
CA THR A 159 7.48 -20.14 -15.11
C THR A 159 6.76 -20.81 -16.28
N LYS A 160 6.71 -22.15 -16.26
CA LYS A 160 5.91 -22.98 -17.13
C LYS A 160 4.71 -23.53 -16.36
N TYR A 161 3.53 -23.29 -16.90
CA TYR A 161 2.27 -23.76 -16.33
C TYR A 161 2.03 -25.25 -16.62
N PRO A 162 1.19 -25.91 -15.81
CA PRO A 162 0.70 -27.25 -16.08
C PRO A 162 0.10 -27.38 -17.48
N ASP A 163 0.38 -28.50 -18.15
CA ASP A 163 -0.32 -28.88 -19.38
C ASP A 163 -1.74 -29.33 -19.05
N LYS A 164 -2.69 -29.16 -19.98
CA LYS A 164 -4.03 -29.76 -19.86
C LYS A 164 -3.99 -31.29 -19.82
N SER A 165 -2.88 -31.91 -20.23
CA SER A 165 -2.81 -33.34 -20.48
C SER A 165 -2.24 -34.22 -19.36
N ILE A 166 -1.09 -34.01 -18.72
CA ILE A 166 -0.49 -35.09 -17.86
C ILE A 166 0.32 -34.66 -16.61
N ASP A 167 0.58 -33.39 -16.28
CA ASP A 167 1.31 -33.08 -15.02
C ASP A 167 0.79 -31.79 -14.40
N HIS A 168 0.21 -31.89 -13.19
CA HIS A 168 -0.48 -30.79 -12.50
C HIS A 168 0.50 -29.77 -11.87
N LYS A 169 1.80 -29.81 -12.20
CA LYS A 169 2.82 -29.01 -11.52
C LYS A 169 3.12 -27.70 -12.24
N SER A 170 3.15 -26.59 -11.50
CA SER A 170 3.67 -25.32 -12.01
C SER A 170 5.17 -25.23 -11.72
N GLN A 171 5.97 -24.93 -12.73
CA GLN A 171 7.43 -25.10 -12.67
C GLN A 171 8.13 -23.79 -13.01
N THR A 172 8.84 -23.24 -12.05
CA THR A 172 9.73 -22.09 -12.24
C THR A 172 11.15 -22.60 -12.47
N TRP A 173 11.83 -22.06 -13.47
CA TRP A 173 13.20 -22.41 -13.81
C TRP A 173 14.10 -21.20 -13.65
N VAL A 174 15.19 -21.39 -12.91
CA VAL A 174 16.11 -20.32 -12.51
C VAL A 174 17.52 -20.64 -12.99
N ASN A 175 18.08 -19.75 -13.81
CA ASN A 175 19.44 -19.90 -14.31
C ASN A 175 20.43 -19.25 -13.35
N ILE A 176 21.20 -20.06 -12.62
CA ILE A 176 22.14 -19.54 -11.61
C ILE A 176 23.35 -18.83 -12.24
N ASN A 177 23.59 -19.03 -13.55
CA ASN A 177 24.66 -18.31 -14.26
C ASN A 177 24.31 -16.83 -14.49
N ASN A 178 23.08 -16.42 -14.21
CA ASN A 178 22.76 -14.99 -14.17
C ASN A 178 23.59 -14.33 -13.05
N PRO A 179 24.48 -13.37 -13.39
CA PRO A 179 25.44 -12.81 -12.43
C PRO A 179 24.77 -12.10 -11.24
N LYS A 180 23.48 -11.78 -11.34
CA LYS A 180 22.70 -11.25 -10.22
C LYS A 180 22.49 -12.27 -9.09
N PHE A 181 22.59 -13.57 -9.35
CA PHE A 181 22.51 -14.59 -8.29
C PHE A 181 23.82 -14.79 -7.54
N SER A 182 24.96 -14.43 -8.14
CA SER A 182 26.27 -14.51 -7.46
C SER A 182 26.59 -13.29 -6.61
N ASP A 183 25.85 -12.18 -6.78
CA ASP A 183 26.01 -10.96 -6.00
C ASP A 183 24.84 -10.76 -5.02
N LYS A 184 25.15 -10.90 -3.74
CA LYS A 184 24.19 -10.85 -2.63
C LYS A 184 23.36 -9.58 -2.59
N GLN A 185 23.84 -8.47 -3.18
CA GLN A 185 23.06 -7.23 -3.19
C GLN A 185 21.76 -7.39 -3.97
N TYR A 186 21.71 -8.20 -5.03
CA TYR A 186 20.50 -8.36 -5.84
C TYR A 186 19.47 -9.31 -5.21
N LEU A 187 19.88 -10.10 -4.21
CA LEU A 187 19.02 -10.97 -3.40
C LEU A 187 18.34 -10.23 -2.25
N GLN A 188 18.81 -9.03 -1.90
CA GLN A 188 18.26 -8.24 -0.81
C GLN A 188 16.83 -7.76 -1.09
N VAL A 189 16.19 -7.32 -0.01
CA VAL A 189 14.91 -6.61 -0.08
C VAL A 189 15.00 -5.44 -1.07
N ASN A 190 13.96 -5.31 -1.86
CA ASN A 190 13.71 -4.30 -2.88
C ASN A 190 14.64 -4.32 -4.10
N LYS A 191 15.23 -5.48 -4.39
CA LYS A 191 16.17 -5.68 -5.50
C LYS A 191 15.64 -6.70 -6.53
N ASN A 192 16.37 -6.79 -7.64
CA ASN A 192 15.87 -7.40 -8.86
C ASN A 192 15.54 -8.91 -8.75
N ILE A 193 16.38 -9.71 -8.07
CA ILE A 193 16.08 -11.14 -7.90
C ILE A 193 14.89 -11.34 -6.97
N ARG A 194 14.79 -10.49 -5.93
CA ARG A 194 13.68 -10.53 -5.01
C ARG A 194 12.34 -10.30 -5.72
N LYS A 195 12.27 -9.28 -6.58
CA LYS A 195 11.13 -9.02 -7.46
C LYS A 195 10.84 -10.19 -8.40
N ALA A 196 11.88 -10.77 -9.01
CA ALA A 196 11.73 -11.89 -9.94
C ALA A 196 11.12 -13.12 -9.26
N PHE A 197 11.57 -13.49 -8.06
CA PHE A 197 10.95 -14.60 -7.32
C PHE A 197 9.48 -14.34 -6.99
N THR A 198 9.15 -13.14 -6.50
CA THR A 198 7.76 -12.78 -6.20
C THR A 198 6.88 -12.82 -7.45
N HIS A 199 7.40 -12.35 -8.59
CA HIS A 199 6.75 -12.41 -9.90
C HIS A 199 6.50 -13.84 -10.39
N GLU A 200 7.52 -14.70 -10.37
CA GLU A 200 7.38 -16.09 -10.83
C GLU A 200 6.44 -16.90 -9.93
N ILE A 201 6.43 -16.65 -8.63
CA ILE A 201 5.43 -17.26 -7.73
C ILE A 201 4.03 -16.75 -8.07
N GLY A 202 3.87 -15.49 -8.50
CA GLY A 202 2.61 -15.00 -9.06
C GLY A 202 2.13 -15.85 -10.24
N HIS A 203 3.01 -16.17 -11.19
CA HIS A 203 2.71 -17.10 -12.28
C HIS A 203 2.36 -18.51 -11.78
N GLN A 204 3.07 -19.02 -10.77
CA GLN A 204 2.73 -20.30 -10.12
C GLN A 204 1.30 -20.31 -9.55
N LEU A 205 0.83 -19.14 -9.10
CA LEU A 205 -0.50 -18.91 -8.54
C LEU A 205 -1.56 -18.48 -9.58
N CYS A 206 -1.28 -18.67 -10.87
CA CYS A 206 -2.16 -18.35 -12.02
C CYS A 206 -2.25 -16.86 -12.40
N LEU A 207 -1.43 -15.99 -11.81
CA LEU A 207 -1.40 -14.60 -12.24
C LEU A 207 -0.68 -14.48 -13.58
N SER A 208 -1.10 -13.52 -14.38
CA SER A 208 -0.55 -13.23 -15.71
C SER A 208 0.16 -11.88 -15.69
N HIS A 209 0.95 -11.59 -16.71
CA HIS A 209 1.23 -10.19 -17.01
C HIS A 209 -0.10 -9.44 -17.26
N PRO A 210 -0.21 -8.15 -16.91
CA PRO A 210 -1.42 -7.36 -17.13
C PRO A 210 -1.79 -7.13 -18.61
N GLY A 211 -0.90 -7.49 -19.54
CA GLY A 211 -1.12 -7.43 -20.99
C GLY A 211 -0.55 -8.63 -21.73
N THR A 212 -0.80 -8.69 -23.04
CA THR A 212 -0.34 -9.78 -23.91
C THR A 212 1.09 -9.53 -24.42
N TYR A 213 2.06 -9.56 -23.51
CA TYR A 213 3.48 -9.44 -23.82
C TYR A 213 4.35 -10.45 -23.08
N ASP A 214 5.51 -10.73 -23.64
CA ASP A 214 6.51 -11.65 -23.10
C ASP A 214 7.94 -11.16 -23.43
N ALA A 215 8.93 -11.54 -22.63
CA ALA A 215 10.34 -11.21 -22.86
C ALA A 215 10.88 -11.86 -24.15
N ASP A 216 10.32 -13.00 -24.53
CA ASP A 216 10.66 -13.74 -25.76
C ASP A 216 10.05 -13.13 -27.05
N ASN A 217 9.31 -12.02 -26.94
CA ASN A 217 8.73 -11.34 -28.10
C ASN A 217 9.82 -10.79 -29.04
N LYS A 218 9.58 -10.89 -30.36
CA LYS A 218 10.53 -10.42 -31.41
C LYS A 218 11.00 -8.97 -31.21
N ASN A 219 10.16 -8.13 -30.62
CA ASN A 219 10.51 -6.80 -30.16
C ASN A 219 10.34 -6.77 -28.64
N ARG A 220 11.33 -6.22 -27.93
CA ARG A 220 11.21 -6.01 -26.48
C ARG A 220 9.97 -5.14 -26.17
N PRO A 221 9.08 -5.58 -25.26
CA PRO A 221 7.91 -4.80 -24.87
C PRO A 221 8.31 -3.41 -24.34
N SER A 222 7.52 -2.39 -24.69
CA SER A 222 7.61 -1.05 -24.10
C SER A 222 6.24 -0.64 -23.58
N TYR A 223 6.19 0.21 -22.56
CA TYR A 223 4.92 0.61 -21.95
C TYR A 223 3.99 1.23 -23.00
N GLU A 224 4.52 2.13 -23.84
CA GLU A 224 3.76 2.86 -24.85
C GLU A 224 3.12 1.96 -25.92
N LYS A 225 3.73 0.82 -26.21
CA LYS A 225 3.32 -0.06 -27.31
C LYS A 225 2.66 -1.35 -26.85
N SER A 226 2.93 -1.79 -25.62
CA SER A 226 2.61 -3.14 -25.14
C SER A 226 1.72 -3.16 -23.91
N ALA A 227 1.73 -2.10 -23.08
CA ALA A 227 0.75 -1.99 -22.00
C ALA A 227 -0.65 -1.77 -22.58
N THR A 228 -1.66 -2.31 -21.89
CA THR A 228 -3.07 -2.23 -22.31
C THR A 228 -3.86 -1.20 -21.51
N HIS A 229 -3.33 -0.72 -20.38
CA HIS A 229 -3.99 0.20 -19.47
C HIS A 229 -2.97 0.96 -18.61
N PHE A 230 -3.43 2.03 -17.97
CA PHE A 230 -2.59 2.92 -17.16
C PHE A 230 -1.83 2.17 -16.06
N GLU A 231 -2.54 1.33 -15.30
CA GLU A 231 -2.05 0.65 -14.11
C GLU A 231 -1.10 -0.54 -14.40
N ASP A 232 -0.70 -0.77 -15.65
CA ASP A 232 0.31 -1.77 -16.00
C ASP A 232 1.72 -1.24 -15.72
N THR A 233 2.04 -1.06 -14.43
CA THR A 233 3.38 -0.70 -13.95
C THR A 233 3.70 -1.40 -12.63
N LEU A 234 4.99 -1.42 -12.27
CA LEU A 234 5.48 -1.93 -11.00
C LEU A 234 4.92 -1.18 -9.77
N ALA A 235 4.31 -0.01 -9.93
CA ALA A 235 3.60 0.66 -8.84
C ALA A 235 2.34 -0.11 -8.41
N TYR A 236 1.67 -0.76 -9.36
CA TYR A 236 0.39 -1.41 -9.13
C TYR A 236 0.48 -2.93 -9.09
N THR A 237 1.43 -3.55 -9.80
CA THR A 237 1.57 -5.00 -9.88
C THR A 237 3.00 -5.44 -10.14
N VAL A 238 3.49 -6.40 -9.34
CA VAL A 238 4.78 -7.06 -9.55
C VAL A 238 4.81 -7.86 -10.86
N MET A 239 3.64 -8.16 -11.43
CA MET A 239 3.48 -8.86 -12.70
C MET A 239 3.78 -7.98 -13.92
N SER A 240 3.93 -6.67 -13.75
CA SER A 240 4.29 -5.77 -14.85
C SER A 240 5.77 -5.84 -15.23
N TYR A 241 6.06 -5.52 -16.49
CA TYR A 241 7.40 -5.28 -17.00
C TYR A 241 7.82 -3.80 -16.91
N PHE A 242 6.89 -2.90 -16.68
CA PHE A 242 7.09 -1.47 -16.87
C PHE A 242 7.33 -0.75 -15.54
N ASN A 243 8.27 0.19 -15.54
CA ASN A 243 8.66 0.94 -14.35
C ASN A 243 7.49 1.78 -13.82
N GLU A 244 7.49 2.00 -12.52
CA GLU A 244 6.56 2.85 -11.77
C GLU A 244 6.48 4.29 -12.29
N SER A 245 7.58 4.80 -12.88
CA SER A 245 7.67 6.18 -13.34
C SER A 245 6.68 6.54 -14.44
N TYR A 246 6.17 5.55 -15.19
CA TYR A 246 5.12 5.79 -16.20
C TYR A 246 3.81 6.27 -15.58
N THR A 247 3.59 6.02 -14.28
CA THR A 247 2.36 6.35 -13.56
C THR A 247 2.57 7.41 -12.45
N GLY A 248 3.74 8.06 -12.44
CA GLY A 248 4.05 9.22 -11.58
C GLY A 248 4.88 8.90 -10.33
N GLN A 249 5.05 7.64 -9.97
CA GLN A 249 5.84 7.21 -8.81
C GLN A 249 7.35 7.29 -9.09
N ASP A 250 8.17 7.26 -8.04
CA ASP A 250 9.63 7.18 -8.12
C ASP A 250 10.18 6.32 -6.98
N PHE A 251 10.60 5.11 -7.33
CA PHE A 251 11.17 4.15 -6.38
C PHE A 251 12.70 4.24 -6.32
N LYS A 252 13.32 5.23 -6.99
CA LYS A 252 14.78 5.41 -7.03
C LYS A 252 15.54 4.16 -7.49
N GLY A 253 14.93 3.40 -8.41
CA GLY A 253 15.51 2.17 -8.98
C GLY A 253 15.33 0.92 -8.11
N LEU A 254 14.51 0.98 -7.07
CA LEU A 254 14.09 -0.18 -6.29
C LEU A 254 12.96 -0.94 -6.97
N PHE A 255 12.76 -2.19 -6.53
CA PHE A 255 11.74 -3.08 -7.07
C PHE A 255 10.87 -3.66 -5.96
N PRO A 256 9.56 -3.87 -6.15
CA PRO A 256 8.71 -4.43 -5.12
C PRO A 256 9.08 -5.87 -4.76
N SER A 257 9.17 -6.15 -3.46
CA SER A 257 9.54 -7.47 -2.93
C SER A 257 8.36 -8.37 -2.57
N GLY A 258 7.16 -7.79 -2.55
CA GLY A 258 5.89 -8.44 -2.23
C GLY A 258 4.78 -8.00 -3.21
N PRO A 259 3.58 -8.59 -3.07
CA PRO A 259 2.43 -8.23 -3.90
C PRO A 259 2.03 -6.75 -3.76
N MET A 260 1.70 -6.12 -4.88
CA MET A 260 1.26 -4.72 -4.97
C MET A 260 -0.28 -4.62 -5.09
N LEU A 261 -0.80 -3.40 -5.23
CA LEU A 261 -2.24 -3.07 -5.16
C LEU A 261 -3.16 -3.98 -6.02
N ASN A 262 -2.79 -4.25 -7.27
CA ASN A 262 -3.58 -5.10 -8.17
C ASN A 262 -3.30 -6.59 -7.98
N ASP A 263 -2.09 -6.95 -7.53
CA ASP A 263 -1.74 -8.34 -7.19
C ASP A 263 -2.60 -8.86 -6.04
N ILE A 264 -2.74 -8.04 -4.98
CA ILE A 264 -3.51 -8.38 -3.77
C ILE A 264 -4.99 -8.58 -4.13
N ALA A 265 -5.56 -7.71 -4.96
CA ALA A 265 -6.93 -7.85 -5.40
C ALA A 265 -7.13 -9.13 -6.24
N ALA A 266 -6.24 -9.39 -7.21
CA ALA A 266 -6.32 -10.57 -8.07
C ALA A 266 -6.17 -11.88 -7.29
N ILE A 267 -5.20 -11.97 -6.37
CA ILE A 267 -4.96 -13.19 -5.61
C ILE A 267 -6.07 -13.47 -4.59
N ARG A 268 -6.66 -12.43 -3.99
CA ARG A 268 -7.81 -12.56 -3.08
C ARG A 268 -9.08 -12.97 -3.83
N GLU A 269 -9.24 -12.61 -5.11
CA GLU A 269 -10.33 -13.13 -5.93
C GLU A 269 -10.21 -14.65 -6.16
N LEU A 270 -8.98 -15.17 -6.24
CA LEU A 270 -8.73 -16.61 -6.43
C LEU A 270 -8.84 -17.42 -5.13
N PHE A 271 -8.28 -16.90 -4.04
CA PHE A 271 -8.05 -17.69 -2.82
C PHE A 271 -8.63 -17.08 -1.53
N GLY A 272 -9.28 -15.92 -1.61
CA GLY A 272 -9.76 -15.19 -0.43
C GLY A 272 -8.63 -14.48 0.34
N PRO A 273 -8.98 -13.55 1.24
CA PRO A 273 -8.00 -12.88 2.11
C PRO A 273 -7.38 -13.87 3.10
N ASN A 274 -6.14 -13.61 3.51
CA ASN A 274 -5.51 -14.36 4.61
C ASN A 274 -6.36 -14.20 5.88
N VAL A 275 -6.88 -15.29 6.44
CA VAL A 275 -7.72 -15.27 7.65
C VAL A 275 -6.91 -15.77 8.84
N VAL A 276 -6.93 -15.01 9.94
CA VAL A 276 -6.27 -15.39 11.20
C VAL A 276 -7.28 -15.47 12.35
N SER A 277 -7.13 -16.46 13.23
CA SER A 277 -7.94 -16.58 14.45
C SER A 277 -7.32 -15.75 15.58
N ASN A 278 -8.13 -14.98 16.32
CA ASN A 278 -7.65 -14.07 17.37
C ASN A 278 -7.41 -14.77 18.72
N SER A 279 -7.20 -16.09 18.73
CA SER A 279 -7.10 -16.91 19.95
C SER A 279 -5.81 -16.70 20.77
N GLY A 280 -5.10 -15.59 20.56
CA GLY A 280 -3.94 -15.14 21.32
C GLY A 280 -3.76 -13.64 21.14
N SER A 281 -3.54 -12.90 22.24
CA SER A 281 -3.53 -11.43 22.35
C SER A 281 -2.50 -10.68 21.49
N GLU A 282 -1.76 -11.34 20.60
CA GLU A 282 -0.68 -10.76 19.80
C GLU A 282 -1.15 -10.08 18.49
N ASN A 283 -2.41 -10.26 18.09
CA ASN A 283 -2.95 -9.80 16.80
C ASN A 283 -3.99 -8.66 16.90
N SER A 284 -4.02 -7.90 18.00
CA SER A 284 -4.91 -6.72 18.09
C SER A 284 -4.44 -5.55 17.22
N SER A 285 -3.18 -5.56 16.77
CA SER A 285 -2.65 -4.55 15.85
C SER A 285 -1.61 -5.08 14.88
N VAL A 286 -1.57 -4.51 13.68
CA VAL A 286 -0.53 -4.76 12.67
C VAL A 286 0.17 -3.45 12.38
N ARG A 287 1.48 -3.41 12.61
CA ARG A 287 2.32 -2.22 12.43
C ARG A 287 3.24 -2.38 11.24
N TYR A 288 3.17 -1.44 10.31
CA TYR A 288 4.04 -1.32 9.14
C TYR A 288 5.06 -0.20 9.36
N GLY A 289 6.28 -0.35 8.85
CA GLY A 289 7.37 0.62 9.01
C GLY A 289 8.24 0.34 10.23
N PHE A 290 8.52 1.35 11.04
CA PHE A 290 9.25 1.20 12.29
C PHE A 290 8.47 0.34 13.29
N ASN A 291 9.18 -0.34 14.17
CA ASN A 291 8.60 -1.23 15.19
C ASN A 291 7.67 -2.32 14.61
N SER A 292 7.84 -2.68 13.34
CA SER A 292 6.92 -3.57 12.64
C SER A 292 6.84 -4.95 13.29
N ASN A 293 5.61 -5.48 13.39
CA ASN A 293 5.29 -6.85 13.78
C ASN A 293 4.79 -7.70 12.59
N THR A 294 4.93 -7.21 11.35
CA THR A 294 4.53 -7.94 10.14
C THR A 294 5.39 -9.18 9.89
N HIS A 295 6.60 -9.21 10.46
CA HIS A 295 7.64 -10.19 10.14
C HIS A 295 7.92 -10.27 8.62
N ARG A 296 7.82 -9.14 7.92
CA ARG A 296 8.15 -8.99 6.50
C ARG A 296 9.20 -7.89 6.34
N ASP A 297 10.31 -8.23 5.71
CA ASP A 297 11.44 -7.30 5.53
C ASP A 297 11.06 -6.07 4.70
N TYR A 298 10.26 -6.23 3.64
CA TYR A 298 9.79 -5.12 2.80
C TYR A 298 8.74 -4.20 3.47
N GLN A 299 8.26 -4.56 4.65
CA GLN A 299 7.33 -3.76 5.47
C GLN A 299 7.98 -3.25 6.77
N THR A 300 9.29 -3.49 6.97
CA THR A 300 10.01 -3.18 8.21
C THR A 300 11.08 -2.13 7.96
N ALA A 301 11.00 -1.00 8.67
CA ALA A 301 12.09 -0.03 8.78
C ALA A 301 12.78 -0.21 10.13
N ARG A 302 14.12 -0.23 10.13
CA ARG A 302 14.99 -0.38 11.31
C ARG A 302 15.76 0.89 11.60
N ASN A 303 15.98 1.72 10.59
CA ASN A 303 16.66 3.00 10.70
C ASN A 303 16.14 3.99 9.65
N LYS A 304 16.55 5.26 9.77
CA LYS A 304 16.08 6.37 8.91
C LYS A 304 16.45 6.24 7.43
N ASP A 305 17.41 5.39 7.08
CA ASP A 305 17.92 5.21 5.73
C ASP A 305 17.31 3.97 5.04
N ASP A 306 16.44 3.21 5.72
CA ASP A 306 15.76 2.07 5.12
C ASP A 306 14.69 2.51 4.12
N GLU A 307 14.60 1.80 3.00
CA GLU A 307 13.68 2.14 1.91
C GLU A 307 12.45 1.21 1.93
N LEU A 308 11.29 1.75 2.34
CA LEU A 308 10.03 1.01 2.33
C LEU A 308 9.42 1.01 0.92
N LEU A 309 8.95 -0.15 0.46
CA LEU A 309 8.24 -0.29 -0.82
C LEU A 309 7.25 -1.46 -0.71
N PHE A 310 5.98 -1.14 -0.47
CA PHE A 310 4.96 -2.16 -0.20
C PHE A 310 3.53 -1.66 -0.40
N CYS A 311 2.61 -2.61 -0.58
CA CYS A 311 1.18 -2.39 -0.43
C CYS A 311 0.69 -2.99 0.89
N ALA A 312 0.07 -2.18 1.74
CA ALA A 312 -0.47 -2.57 3.03
C ALA A 312 -1.80 -3.29 2.86
N CYS A 313 -1.92 -4.46 3.46
CA CYS A 313 -3.19 -5.15 3.59
C CYS A 313 -3.09 -6.18 4.71
N ASP A 314 -3.88 -5.98 5.74
CA ASP A 314 -3.92 -6.83 6.91
C ASP A 314 -4.65 -8.15 6.62
N PRO A 315 -4.35 -9.20 7.42
CA PRO A 315 -5.19 -10.38 7.44
C PRO A 315 -6.58 -10.03 7.98
N VAL A 316 -7.59 -10.73 7.50
CA VAL A 316 -8.95 -10.65 8.04
C VAL A 316 -9.01 -11.50 9.31
N VAL A 317 -9.53 -10.94 10.40
CA VAL A 317 -9.79 -11.70 11.63
C VAL A 317 -11.16 -12.37 11.54
N SER A 318 -11.23 -13.65 11.95
CA SER A 318 -12.47 -14.43 11.88
C SER A 318 -13.55 -14.02 12.88
N ASP A 319 -13.17 -13.25 13.91
CA ASP A 319 -13.98 -12.90 15.07
C ASP A 319 -14.35 -11.40 15.02
N GLU A 320 -15.35 -10.96 15.80
CA GLU A 320 -15.91 -9.58 15.75
C GLU A 320 -14.93 -8.45 16.15
N ASN A 321 -13.70 -8.79 16.57
CA ASN A 321 -12.69 -7.80 16.92
C ASN A 321 -11.93 -7.33 15.67
N SER A 322 -11.98 -6.04 15.39
CA SER A 322 -11.18 -5.42 14.33
C SER A 322 -9.68 -5.38 14.69
N VAL A 323 -8.83 -5.48 13.68
CA VAL A 323 -7.38 -5.27 13.80
C VAL A 323 -7.07 -3.79 13.68
N THR A 324 -6.28 -3.25 14.60
CA THR A 324 -5.77 -1.88 14.47
C THR A 324 -4.52 -1.87 13.59
N ASN A 325 -4.67 -1.41 12.36
CA ASN A 325 -3.53 -1.26 11.44
C ASN A 325 -2.85 0.09 11.58
N ILE A 326 -1.52 0.09 11.65
CA ILE A 326 -0.70 1.24 12.03
C ILE A 326 0.40 1.45 10.97
N PHE A 327 0.47 2.65 10.43
CA PHE A 327 1.65 3.16 9.74
C PHE A 327 2.54 3.88 10.73
N ASP A 328 3.70 3.30 11.02
CA ASP A 328 4.71 3.88 11.90
C ASP A 328 5.92 4.32 11.06
N PHE A 329 5.94 5.59 10.70
CA PHE A 329 7.01 6.21 9.91
C PHE A 329 7.88 7.16 10.76
N SER A 330 7.82 6.99 12.09
CA SER A 330 8.41 7.87 13.12
C SER A 330 9.93 8.05 13.06
N GLY A 331 10.64 7.06 12.52
CA GLY A 331 12.11 7.12 12.43
C GLY A 331 12.63 7.87 11.20
N PHE A 332 11.78 8.25 10.24
CA PHE A 332 12.21 9.01 9.06
C PHE A 332 12.44 10.49 9.38
N THR A 333 13.23 11.14 8.53
CA THR A 333 13.64 12.55 8.69
C THR A 333 13.26 13.43 7.50
N GLN A 334 12.88 12.80 6.40
CA GLN A 334 12.40 13.42 5.17
C GLN A 334 10.96 13.90 5.41
N ASP A 335 10.54 14.94 4.69
CA ASP A 335 9.13 15.31 4.59
C ASP A 335 8.36 14.18 3.88
N GLN A 336 7.20 13.83 4.42
CA GLN A 336 6.39 12.70 3.96
C GLN A 336 4.97 13.14 3.58
N VAL A 337 4.32 12.35 2.74
CA VAL A 337 2.88 12.46 2.47
C VAL A 337 2.25 11.11 2.78
N ILE A 338 1.48 11.04 3.85
CA ILE A 338 0.89 9.79 4.37
C ILE A 338 -0.61 9.85 4.14
N ASN A 339 -1.12 9.01 3.24
CA ASN A 339 -2.54 8.93 2.89
C ASN A 339 -3.14 7.61 3.35
N LEU A 340 -4.11 7.67 4.27
CA LEU A 340 -4.74 6.51 4.92
C LEU A 340 -5.94 5.96 4.13
N ASN A 341 -6.26 6.51 2.96
CA ASN A 341 -7.35 6.06 2.13
C ASN A 341 -6.97 4.81 1.32
N GLU A 342 -7.86 3.82 1.27
CA GLU A 342 -7.65 2.65 0.41
C GLU A 342 -7.41 3.07 -1.04
N LYS A 343 -6.62 2.26 -1.77
CA LYS A 343 -6.21 2.47 -3.17
C LYS A 343 -5.32 3.70 -3.42
N HIS A 344 -5.02 4.49 -2.40
CA HIS A 344 -4.11 5.62 -2.53
C HIS A 344 -2.67 5.23 -2.22
N PHE A 345 -1.78 6.10 -2.66
CA PHE A 345 -0.34 6.01 -2.46
C PHE A 345 0.14 7.09 -1.49
N SER A 346 1.27 6.83 -0.86
CA SER A 346 1.97 7.69 0.09
C SER A 346 3.43 7.83 -0.34
N ASP A 347 4.01 9.00 -0.08
CA ASP A 347 5.41 9.33 -0.29
C ASP A 347 6.12 9.20 1.06
N VAL A 348 6.91 8.13 1.24
CA VAL A 348 7.45 7.74 2.55
C VAL A 348 8.95 7.53 2.45
N GLY A 349 9.71 8.02 3.44
CA GLY A 349 11.17 7.82 3.51
C GLY A 349 11.96 8.44 2.35
N GLY A 350 11.41 9.46 1.69
CA GLY A 350 12.05 10.14 0.55
C GLY A 350 11.90 9.45 -0.80
N LEU A 351 11.02 8.46 -0.93
CA LEU A 351 10.53 7.91 -2.19
C LEU A 351 9.16 8.52 -2.53
N LYS A 352 8.63 8.24 -3.74
CA LYS A 352 7.32 8.73 -4.19
C LYS A 352 6.38 7.58 -4.58
N GLY A 353 5.19 7.59 -4.00
CA GLY A 353 4.13 6.60 -4.20
C GLY A 353 4.58 5.16 -3.91
N ASN A 354 5.50 4.99 -2.96
CA ASN A 354 6.14 3.72 -2.63
C ASN A 354 5.37 2.90 -1.58
N VAL A 355 4.48 3.54 -0.83
CA VAL A 355 3.58 2.86 0.10
C VAL A 355 2.15 3.04 -0.37
N SER A 356 1.39 1.95 -0.53
CA SER A 356 -0.03 2.01 -0.89
C SER A 356 -0.90 1.22 0.06
N ILE A 357 -2.22 1.44 0.03
CA ILE A 357 -3.19 0.63 0.78
C ILE A 357 -4.05 -0.16 -0.19
N ALA A 358 -4.16 -1.46 0.02
CA ALA A 358 -4.93 -2.34 -0.84
C ALA A 358 -6.46 -2.09 -0.75
N ARG A 359 -7.19 -2.59 -1.75
CA ARG A 359 -8.66 -2.53 -1.80
C ARG A 359 -9.28 -3.28 -0.62
N GLY A 360 -10.21 -2.63 0.08
CA GLY A 360 -10.91 -3.18 1.25
C GLY A 360 -10.04 -3.32 2.49
N CYS A 361 -8.84 -2.72 2.51
CA CYS A 361 -7.94 -2.72 3.65
C CYS A 361 -7.91 -1.31 4.27
N THR A 362 -7.85 -1.24 5.61
CA THR A 362 -8.00 0.02 6.37
C THR A 362 -6.80 0.25 7.26
N ILE A 363 -6.26 1.48 7.26
CA ILE A 363 -5.27 1.94 8.24
C ILE A 363 -5.97 2.85 9.26
N HIS A 364 -5.71 2.62 10.54
CA HIS A 364 -6.36 3.32 11.66
C HIS A 364 -5.44 4.34 12.31
N VAL A 365 -4.14 4.11 12.26
CA VAL A 365 -3.15 4.99 12.90
C VAL A 365 -2.05 5.34 11.90
N ALA A 366 -1.68 6.61 11.86
CA ALA A 366 -0.49 7.08 11.16
C ALA A 366 0.38 7.90 12.09
N MET A 367 1.66 7.56 12.13
CA MET A 367 2.71 8.32 12.79
C MET A 367 3.66 8.83 11.71
N GLY A 368 3.70 10.14 11.53
CA GLY A 368 4.73 10.86 10.78
C GLY A 368 6.10 10.70 11.44
N GLY A 369 7.11 11.31 10.85
CA GLY A 369 8.50 11.33 11.27
C GLY A 369 8.96 12.72 11.71
N LYS A 370 10.25 12.98 11.54
CA LYS A 370 10.87 14.23 12.00
C LYS A 370 10.85 15.36 10.97
N GLY A 371 10.38 15.07 9.76
CA GLY A 371 10.21 16.05 8.68
C GLY A 371 8.90 16.83 8.84
N ASN A 372 8.61 17.72 7.90
CA ASN A 372 7.33 18.41 7.82
C ASN A 372 6.35 17.54 7.02
N ASP A 373 5.53 16.78 7.72
CA ASP A 373 4.70 15.75 7.08
C ASP A 373 3.29 16.27 6.76
N ILE A 374 2.73 15.72 5.68
CA ILE A 374 1.31 15.86 5.35
C ILE A 374 0.63 14.54 5.67
N ILE A 375 -0.34 14.55 6.59
CA ILE A 375 -1.06 13.37 7.05
C ILE A 375 -2.54 13.51 6.68
N ILE A 376 -3.00 12.65 5.76
CA ILE A 376 -4.35 12.62 5.19
C ILE A 376 -5.09 11.41 5.75
N GLY A 377 -5.98 11.66 6.71
CA GLY A 377 -6.91 10.68 7.25
C GLY A 377 -7.91 10.13 6.22
N ASN A 378 -8.57 9.05 6.61
CA ASN A 378 -9.65 8.43 5.85
C ASN A 378 -11.01 8.72 6.50
N ASP A 379 -12.08 8.20 5.89
CA ASP A 379 -13.45 8.44 6.35
C ASP A 379 -13.90 7.53 7.52
N ASN A 380 -12.99 6.76 8.14
CA ASN A 380 -13.32 5.89 9.27
C ASN A 380 -13.31 6.64 10.61
N ASN A 381 -14.12 6.17 11.54
CA ASN A 381 -14.14 6.68 12.92
C ASN A 381 -12.95 6.15 13.73
N ASN A 382 -12.62 6.83 14.82
CA ASN A 382 -11.62 6.42 15.82
C ASN A 382 -10.23 6.15 15.24
N CYS A 383 -9.77 6.99 14.30
CA CYS A 383 -8.41 6.92 13.79
C CYS A 383 -7.50 7.93 14.50
N TRP A 384 -6.22 7.59 14.64
CA TRP A 384 -5.21 8.42 15.32
C TRP A 384 -4.16 8.93 14.34
N LEU A 385 -3.95 10.24 14.29
CA LEU A 385 -2.96 10.87 13.42
C LEU A 385 -1.93 11.61 14.27
N GLU A 386 -0.65 11.28 14.10
CA GLU A 386 0.43 11.87 14.89
C GLU A 386 1.55 12.39 14.00
N GLY A 387 1.94 13.65 14.15
CA GLY A 387 3.02 14.27 13.40
C GLY A 387 4.40 14.00 13.98
N THR A 388 4.48 13.75 15.29
CA THR A 388 5.70 13.57 16.08
C THR A 388 6.59 14.83 16.17
N ALA A 389 7.22 15.28 15.09
CA ALA A 389 8.00 16.51 15.04
C ALA A 389 7.86 17.18 13.67
N GLY A 390 8.48 18.35 13.48
CA GLY A 390 8.31 19.14 12.26
C GLY A 390 7.02 19.96 12.22
N ASP A 391 6.88 20.79 11.20
CA ASP A 391 5.71 21.63 10.97
C ASP A 391 4.70 20.85 10.10
N ASN A 392 3.84 20.06 10.75
CA ASN A 392 2.97 19.09 10.06
C ASN A 392 1.64 19.68 9.61
N ILE A 393 1.07 19.13 8.53
CA ILE A 393 -0.26 19.46 8.02
C ILE A 393 -1.15 18.23 8.13
N PHE A 394 -2.26 18.35 8.85
CA PHE A 394 -3.23 17.30 9.03
C PHE A 394 -4.50 17.60 8.23
N TYR A 395 -5.05 16.59 7.57
CA TYR A 395 -6.41 16.57 7.08
C TYR A 395 -7.11 15.35 7.68
N SER A 396 -8.17 15.55 8.46
CA SER A 396 -8.80 14.46 9.20
C SER A 396 -9.58 13.49 8.32
N GLY A 397 -10.12 13.94 7.18
CA GLY A 397 -11.17 13.19 6.46
C GLY A 397 -12.52 13.28 7.16
N LEU A 398 -13.48 12.43 6.80
CA LEU A 398 -14.71 12.27 7.57
C LEU A 398 -14.49 11.34 8.77
N GLY A 399 -15.39 11.37 9.74
CA GLY A 399 -15.28 10.51 10.92
C GLY A 399 -14.33 11.06 11.97
N ASN A 400 -14.63 10.82 13.25
CA ASN A 400 -13.83 11.38 14.35
C ASN A 400 -12.38 10.89 14.30
N LYS A 401 -11.47 11.85 14.44
CA LYS A 401 -10.03 11.63 14.58
C LYS A 401 -9.53 12.14 15.91
N GLU A 402 -8.53 11.44 16.43
CA GLU A 402 -7.67 11.97 17.47
C GLU A 402 -6.36 12.39 16.81
N MET A 403 -5.94 13.64 17.01
CA MET A 403 -4.78 14.21 16.34
C MET A 403 -3.79 14.78 17.35
N THR A 404 -2.52 14.42 17.19
CA THR A 404 -1.40 14.95 17.97
C THR A 404 -0.39 15.58 17.02
N GLY A 405 -0.19 16.89 17.14
CA GLY A 405 0.74 17.64 16.29
C GLY A 405 2.19 17.24 16.56
N GLY A 406 2.55 17.07 17.83
CA GLY A 406 3.91 16.84 18.26
C GLY A 406 4.71 18.14 18.35
N LEU A 407 6.01 18.11 18.11
CA LEU A 407 6.84 19.33 18.05
C LEU A 407 6.47 20.19 16.82
N GLY A 408 7.06 21.38 16.69
CA GLY A 408 6.84 22.27 15.53
C GLY A 408 5.50 23.02 15.54
N LYS A 409 5.23 23.68 14.42
CA LYS A 409 4.02 24.47 14.11
C LYS A 409 3.10 23.64 13.22
N ASN A 410 2.03 23.13 13.81
CA ASN A 410 1.13 22.20 13.15
C ASN A 410 -0.10 22.91 12.63
N THR A 411 -0.61 22.47 11.48
CA THR A 411 -1.81 23.01 10.84
C THR A 411 -2.86 21.91 10.67
N TYR A 412 -4.04 22.10 11.23
CA TYR A 412 -5.17 21.17 11.13
C TYR A 412 -6.18 21.71 10.13
N VAL A 413 -6.23 21.09 8.95
CA VAL A 413 -6.98 21.55 7.78
C VAL A 413 -8.35 20.90 7.72
N TYR A 414 -9.37 21.74 7.60
CA TYR A 414 -10.75 21.34 7.34
C TYR A 414 -11.25 21.97 6.04
N LEU A 415 -11.79 21.14 5.16
CA LEU A 415 -12.36 21.52 3.87
C LEU A 415 -13.89 21.72 3.94
N CYS A 416 -14.57 21.11 4.91
CA CYS A 416 -16.00 21.36 5.18
C CYS A 416 -16.38 21.06 6.63
N ALA A 417 -17.56 21.54 7.05
CA ALA A 417 -18.03 21.40 8.43
C ALA A 417 -18.35 19.94 8.82
N ASN A 418 -18.64 19.08 7.84
CA ASN A 418 -18.99 17.67 8.08
C ASN A 418 -17.81 16.80 8.53
N GLN A 419 -16.59 17.28 8.39
CA GLN A 419 -15.41 16.57 8.89
C GLN A 419 -15.36 16.54 10.41
N SER A 420 -15.93 17.55 11.08
CA SER A 420 -15.99 17.61 12.53
C SER A 420 -17.26 18.34 12.99
N SER A 421 -18.23 17.55 13.47
CA SER A 421 -19.60 17.94 13.77
C SER A 421 -20.00 17.56 15.20
N GLU A 422 -21.14 18.08 15.69
CA GLU A 422 -21.64 17.80 17.04
C GLU A 422 -21.85 16.30 17.35
N TYR A 423 -22.04 15.48 16.32
CA TYR A 423 -22.25 14.03 16.46
C TYR A 423 -21.00 13.21 16.22
N ASN A 424 -19.99 13.79 15.57
CA ASN A 424 -18.79 13.10 15.12
C ASN A 424 -17.70 14.14 14.91
N TYR A 425 -16.82 14.29 15.90
CA TYR A 425 -15.89 15.40 16.01
C TYR A 425 -14.46 14.93 16.27
N ASP A 426 -13.53 15.75 15.84
CA ASP A 426 -12.12 15.55 16.07
C ASP A 426 -11.70 16.08 17.45
N ILE A 427 -10.68 15.42 18.01
CA ILE A 427 -10.01 15.80 19.24
C ILE A 427 -8.55 16.12 18.91
N ILE A 428 -8.10 17.34 19.22
CA ILE A 428 -6.68 17.71 19.15
C ILE A 428 -6.08 17.61 20.56
N GLN A 429 -5.08 16.76 20.69
CA GLN A 429 -4.51 16.33 21.97
C GLN A 429 -3.51 17.34 22.57
N ASP A 430 -2.82 18.11 21.74
CA ASP A 430 -1.64 18.90 22.16
C ASP A 430 -1.53 20.29 21.51
N PHE A 431 -2.67 20.88 21.14
CA PHE A 431 -2.71 22.18 20.46
C PHE A 431 -1.98 23.27 21.26
N LYS A 432 -1.06 23.99 20.62
CA LYS A 432 -0.27 25.09 21.19
C LYS A 432 -0.76 26.45 20.66
N PRO A 433 -1.54 27.22 21.43
CA PRO A 433 -2.00 28.55 21.02
C PRO A 433 -0.85 29.48 20.63
N GLY A 434 -1.07 30.28 19.59
CA GLY A 434 -0.08 31.17 18.98
C GLY A 434 0.96 30.46 18.09
N ILE A 435 1.04 29.12 18.12
CA ILE A 435 2.01 28.31 17.38
C ILE A 435 1.29 27.50 16.30
N ASP A 436 0.38 26.63 16.72
CA ASP A 436 -0.41 25.79 15.82
C ASP A 436 -1.55 26.60 15.17
N LYS A 437 -2.17 26.03 14.14
CA LYS A 437 -3.27 26.65 13.36
C LYS A 437 -4.39 25.67 13.08
N ILE A 438 -5.62 26.15 13.19
CA ILE A 438 -6.80 25.53 12.59
C ILE A 438 -7.08 26.24 11.27
N ASP A 439 -7.00 25.51 10.17
CA ASP A 439 -7.21 26.06 8.84
C ASP A 439 -8.60 25.74 8.33
N LEU A 440 -9.43 26.78 8.30
CA LEU A 440 -10.79 26.79 7.80
C LEU A 440 -10.91 27.71 6.57
N SER A 441 -9.82 28.01 5.87
CA SER A 441 -9.83 28.90 4.69
C SER A 441 -10.65 28.35 3.51
N ALA A 442 -11.03 27.07 3.58
CA ALA A 442 -11.98 26.47 2.64
C ALA A 442 -13.45 26.80 2.97
N PHE A 443 -13.74 27.32 4.17
CA PHE A 443 -15.10 27.61 4.63
C PHE A 443 -15.51 29.02 4.17
N VAL A 444 -16.82 29.27 4.14
CA VAL A 444 -17.38 30.60 3.84
C VAL A 444 -18.09 31.14 5.08
N PHE A 445 -17.53 32.20 5.68
CA PHE A 445 -18.08 32.86 6.87
C PHE A 445 -18.69 34.23 6.53
N GLY A 446 -19.75 34.25 5.70
CA GLY A 446 -20.46 35.50 5.35
C GLY A 446 -19.60 36.52 4.60
N GLY A 447 -18.49 36.10 3.98
CA GLY A 447 -17.56 36.94 3.21
C GLY A 447 -16.69 37.89 4.05
N THR A 448 -16.64 37.72 5.37
CA THR A 448 -15.92 38.65 6.27
C THR A 448 -14.44 38.32 6.49
N GLY A 449 -14.02 37.08 6.20
CA GLY A 449 -12.66 36.59 6.45
C GLY A 449 -12.24 36.67 7.92
N LYS A 450 -13.20 36.65 8.86
CA LYS A 450 -12.97 36.75 10.31
C LYS A 450 -13.97 35.91 11.08
N LEU A 451 -13.53 35.41 12.23
CA LEU A 451 -14.38 34.78 13.22
C LEU A 451 -14.74 35.81 14.31
N ASN A 452 -15.93 35.66 14.89
CA ASN A 452 -16.43 36.49 15.97
C ASN A 452 -16.39 35.71 17.29
N PHE A 453 -15.44 36.07 18.16
CA PHE A 453 -15.26 35.50 19.50
C PHE A 453 -16.07 36.25 20.58
N ASP A 454 -16.65 37.40 20.26
CA ASP A 454 -17.41 38.23 21.19
C ASP A 454 -18.90 37.88 21.14
N VAL A 455 -19.21 36.63 21.50
CA VAL A 455 -20.59 36.11 21.56
C VAL A 455 -20.82 35.31 22.84
N ASN A 456 -21.97 35.52 23.48
CA ASN A 456 -22.41 34.75 24.66
C ASN A 456 -23.46 33.68 24.30
N SER A 457 -24.02 33.76 23.09
CA SER A 457 -24.92 32.77 22.50
C SER A 457 -24.95 32.96 20.98
N PHE A 458 -25.29 31.90 20.24
CA PHE A 458 -25.39 31.98 18.79
C PHE A 458 -26.61 32.81 18.35
N SER A 459 -26.37 33.83 17.53
CA SER A 459 -27.44 34.54 16.82
C SER A 459 -27.81 33.88 15.49
N GLY A 460 -26.97 32.94 15.03
CA GLY A 460 -27.14 32.20 13.78
C GLY A 460 -26.40 32.82 12.60
N LYS A 461 -25.57 33.83 12.84
CA LYS A 461 -24.67 34.39 11.82
C LYS A 461 -23.47 33.45 11.63
N PRO A 462 -23.00 33.21 10.39
CA PRO A 462 -21.77 32.45 10.15
C PRO A 462 -20.55 33.12 10.81
N GLY A 463 -19.64 32.30 11.34
CA GLY A 463 -18.38 32.72 11.94
C GLY A 463 -18.45 33.07 13.43
N GLU A 464 -19.58 32.89 14.10
CA GLU A 464 -19.70 33.03 15.56
C GLU A 464 -19.01 31.84 16.24
N VAL A 465 -18.19 32.12 17.26
CA VAL A 465 -17.39 31.10 17.97
C VAL A 465 -17.81 31.05 19.44
N LEU A 466 -18.12 29.86 19.94
CA LEU A 466 -18.44 29.62 21.35
C LEU A 466 -17.55 28.52 21.93
N PHE A 467 -17.16 28.70 23.19
CA PHE A 467 -16.30 27.79 23.94
C PHE A 467 -17.06 27.19 25.12
N GLU A 468 -16.89 25.89 25.32
CA GLU A 468 -17.35 25.18 26.51
C GLU A 468 -16.17 24.41 27.12
N TYR A 469 -15.74 24.81 28.32
CA TYR A 469 -14.72 24.08 29.06
C TYR A 469 -15.38 23.12 30.07
N ASP A 470 -15.07 21.83 29.96
CA ASP A 470 -15.45 20.82 30.92
C ASP A 470 -14.25 20.46 31.81
N ASN A 471 -14.31 20.91 33.07
CA ASN A 471 -13.26 20.69 34.05
C ASN A 471 -13.15 19.23 34.53
N ALA A 472 -14.19 18.40 34.40
CA ALA A 472 -14.15 17.01 34.82
C ALA A 472 -13.29 16.16 33.86
N TRP A 473 -13.38 16.46 32.56
CA TRP A 473 -12.62 15.79 31.51
C TRP A 473 -11.38 16.56 31.06
N ASN A 474 -11.23 17.80 31.53
CA ASN A 474 -10.18 18.73 31.12
C ASN A 474 -10.15 18.88 29.60
N ILE A 475 -11.31 19.24 29.02
CA ILE A 475 -11.48 19.45 27.58
C ILE A 475 -12.15 20.79 27.30
N THR A 476 -11.79 21.40 26.18
CA THR A 476 -12.45 22.60 25.64
C THR A 476 -13.09 22.26 24.31
N THR A 477 -14.41 22.36 24.24
CA THR A 477 -15.18 22.24 22.99
C THR A 477 -15.34 23.61 22.35
N VAL A 478 -15.02 23.70 21.05
CA VAL A 478 -15.19 24.90 20.24
C VAL A 478 -16.27 24.65 19.20
N TYR A 479 -17.27 25.50 19.19
CA TYR A 479 -18.35 25.50 18.22
C TYR A 479 -18.24 26.73 17.33
N ILE A 480 -18.31 26.54 16.02
CA ILE A 480 -18.27 27.62 15.03
C ILE A 480 -19.49 27.51 14.14
N THR A 481 -20.31 28.56 14.06
CA THR A 481 -21.41 28.59 13.11
C THR A 481 -20.88 28.70 11.69
N VAL A 482 -21.45 27.93 10.78
CA VAL A 482 -21.10 27.96 9.35
C VAL A 482 -22.31 28.38 8.53
N GLU A 483 -22.10 28.88 7.31
CA GLU A 483 -23.19 28.93 6.34
C GLU A 483 -23.77 27.52 6.18
N LYS A 484 -25.10 27.41 6.15
CA LYS A 484 -25.79 26.11 6.22
C LYS A 484 -25.36 25.22 5.06
N GLU A 485 -24.37 24.38 5.29
CA GLU A 485 -24.04 23.25 4.43
C GLU A 485 -25.13 22.19 4.60
N LYS A 486 -25.33 21.33 3.60
CA LYS A 486 -26.52 20.46 3.45
C LYS A 486 -26.97 19.70 4.71
N PHE A 487 -26.11 19.51 5.71
CA PHE A 487 -26.39 18.68 6.90
C PHE A 487 -25.99 19.30 8.25
N ASN A 488 -25.12 20.30 8.31
CA ASN A 488 -24.64 20.88 9.57
C ASN A 488 -24.65 22.41 9.52
N SER A 489 -25.15 23.04 10.60
CA SER A 489 -25.08 24.49 10.80
C SER A 489 -23.88 24.92 11.65
N ARG A 490 -23.12 23.95 12.18
CA ARG A 490 -21.95 24.19 13.01
C ARG A 490 -20.83 23.22 12.70
N PHE A 491 -19.62 23.72 12.81
CA PHE A 491 -18.39 22.96 12.94
C PHE A 491 -18.05 22.85 14.43
N MET A 492 -17.60 21.69 14.88
CA MET A 492 -17.23 21.44 16.27
C MET A 492 -15.86 20.80 16.34
N ILE A 493 -14.99 21.27 17.21
CA ILE A 493 -13.68 20.64 17.48
C ILE A 493 -13.39 20.65 18.96
N VAL A 494 -12.76 19.58 19.46
CA VAL A 494 -12.42 19.44 20.87
C VAL A 494 -10.92 19.54 21.06
N PHE A 495 -10.49 20.24 22.09
CA PHE A 495 -9.10 20.33 22.51
C PHE A 495 -8.95 19.71 23.89
N MET A 496 -7.87 18.97 24.11
CA MET A 496 -7.46 18.60 25.47
C MET A 496 -6.91 19.84 26.20
N GLY A 497 -7.32 20.02 27.46
CA GLY A 497 -6.99 21.18 28.28
C GLY A 497 -7.88 22.40 28.05
N GLU A 498 -7.39 23.54 28.53
CA GLU A 498 -8.03 24.86 28.41
C GLU A 498 -7.15 25.82 27.59
N PRO A 499 -6.92 25.56 26.28
CA PRO A 499 -6.13 26.44 25.45
C PRO A 499 -6.81 27.81 25.29
N LYS A 500 -6.05 28.89 25.48
CA LYS A 500 -6.53 30.26 25.25
C LYS A 500 -6.51 30.59 23.76
N LEU A 501 -7.58 30.24 23.07
CA LEU A 501 -7.72 30.43 21.62
C LEU A 501 -8.12 31.88 21.27
N SER A 502 -7.67 32.31 20.10
CA SER A 502 -7.92 33.64 19.55
C SER A 502 -7.99 33.61 18.01
N GLN A 503 -8.36 34.72 17.38
CA GLN A 503 -8.38 34.82 15.91
C GLN A 503 -7.05 34.45 15.25
N SER A 504 -5.90 34.66 15.91
CA SER A 504 -4.60 34.32 15.32
C SER A 504 -4.34 32.82 15.23
N ASP A 505 -5.15 31.99 15.89
CA ASP A 505 -5.05 30.53 15.86
C ASP A 505 -5.82 29.93 14.68
N PHE A 506 -6.58 30.74 13.94
CA PHE A 506 -7.41 30.31 12.81
C PHE A 506 -6.98 30.98 11.51
N ILE A 507 -6.95 30.21 10.43
CA ILE A 507 -6.83 30.69 9.05
C ILE A 507 -8.23 30.60 8.42
N VAL A 508 -8.78 31.71 7.94
CA VAL A 508 -10.17 31.85 7.45
C VAL A 508 -10.30 32.80 6.27
#